data_AF-A0A920C4F1-F1
#
_entry.id   AF-A0A920C4F1-F1
#
_cell.length_a   1.000
_cell.length_b   1.000
_cell.length_c   1.000
_cell.angle_alpha   90.00
_cell.angle_beta   90.00
_cell.angle_gamma   90.00
#
_symmetry.space_group_name_H-M   'P 1'
#
loop_
_entity.id
_entity.type
_entity.pdbx_description
1 polymer ?
#
loop_
_entity_poly.entity_id
_entity_poly.type
_entity_poly.pdbx_seq_one_letter_code
_entity_poly.pdbx_strand_id
1 'polypeptide(L)' 'MTTKAKLEQQLDELKSDYARIQGDLDKLEFVKGRVSSAEQQLVRLEGEIAEVRKKLEQYQ' A
#
# COMPACT_ATOMS: atom_id res chain seq x y z
N MET A 1 10.77 6.24 -20.16
CA MET A 1 10.22 5.34 -19.14
C MET A 1 9.20 4.44 -19.81
N THR A 2 9.30 3.13 -19.64
CA THR A 2 8.30 2.17 -20.13
C THR A 2 7.10 2.12 -19.17
N THR A 3 5.92 1.74 -19.67
CA THR A 3 4.70 1.62 -18.86
C THR A 3 4.88 0.66 -17.68
N LYS A 4 5.63 -0.43 -17.89
CA LYS A 4 6.04 -1.37 -16.85
C LYS A 4 6.83 -0.68 -15.73
N ALA A 5 7.89 0.05 -16.07
CA ALA A 5 8.72 0.74 -15.08
C ALA A 5 7.92 1.75 -14.25
N LYS A 6 6.91 2.41 -14.85
CA LYS A 6 6.01 3.32 -14.13
C LYS A 6 5.12 2.59 -13.13
N LEU A 7 4.62 1.41 -13.48
CA LEU A 7 3.83 0.56 -12.57
C LEU A 7 4.69 -0.03 -11.45
N GLU A 8 5.94 -0.41 -11.73
CA GLU A 8 6.89 -0.89 -10.71
C GLU A 8 7.22 0.21 -9.71
N GLN A 9 7.47 1.44 -10.19
CA GLN A 9 7.70 2.60 -9.34
C GLN A 9 6.47 2.91 -8.47
N GLN A 10 5.27 2.90 -9.07
CA GLN A 10 4.02 3.12 -8.35
C GLN A 10 3.76 2.03 -7.29
N LEU A 11 4.11 0.79 -7.58
CA LEU A 11 4.03 -0.32 -6.62
C LEU A 11 4.98 -0.11 -5.44
N ASP A 12 6.19 0.41 -5.68
CA ASP A 12 7.17 0.70 -4.65
C ASP A 12 6.72 1.85 -3.73
N GLU A 13 6.14 2.89 -4.32
CA GLU A 13 5.51 3.99 -3.58
C GLU A 13 4.38 3.48 -2.68
N LEU A 14 3.43 2.72 -3.24
CA LEU A 14 2.33 2.13 -2.48
C LEU A 14 2.83 1.22 -1.34
N LYS A 15 3.85 0.40 -1.56
CA LYS A 15 4.43 -0.43 -0.50
C LYS A 15 5.09 0.39 0.61
N SER A 16 5.75 1.48 0.25
CA SER A 16 6.39 2.39 1.20
C SER A 16 5.34 3.08 2.08
N ASP A 17 4.24 3.55 1.49
CA ASP A 17 3.11 4.11 2.24
C ASP A 17 2.44 3.06 3.13
N TYR A 18 2.25 1.83 2.64
CA TYR A 18 1.70 0.73 3.42
C TYR A 18 2.55 0.44 4.66
N ALA A 19 3.87 0.32 4.51
CA ALA A 19 4.79 0.06 5.61
C ALA A 19 4.80 1.19 6.66
N ARG A 20 4.69 2.45 6.21
CA ARG A 20 4.56 3.61 7.10
C ARG A 20 3.26 3.56 7.90
N ILE A 21 2.12 3.39 7.22
CA ILE A 21 0.80 3.36 7.87
C ILE A 21 0.70 2.18 8.83
N GLN A 22 1.25 1.02 8.49
CA GLN A 22 1.28 -0.14 9.38
C GLN A 22 2.11 0.14 10.65
N GLY A 23 3.23 0.86 10.52
CA GLY A 23 4.04 1.29 11.67
C GLY A 23 3.35 2.34 12.54
N ASP A 24 2.55 3.23 11.95
CA ASP A 24 1.69 4.16 12.69
C ASP A 24 0.51 3.44 13.36
N LEU A 25 -0.05 2.41 12.70
CA LEU A 25 -1.12 1.57 13.25
C LEU A 25 -0.67 0.87 14.53
N ASP A 26 0.49 0.20 14.50
CA ASP A 26 1.07 -0.50 15.65
C ASP A 26 1.23 0.43 16.86
N LYS A 27 1.66 1.68 16.61
CA LYS A 27 1.74 2.72 17.65
C LYS A 27 0.36 3.19 18.12
N LEU A 28 -0.61 3.34 17.24
CA LEU A 28 -1.96 3.78 17.57
C LEU A 28 -2.75 2.72 18.37
N GLU A 29 -2.58 1.44 18.04
CA GLU A 29 -3.10 0.31 18.82
C GLU A 29 -2.53 0.32 20.23
N PHE A 30 -1.22 0.56 20.35
CA PHE A 30 -0.54 0.67 21.63
C PHE A 30 -1.12 1.79 22.53
N VAL A 31 -1.60 2.89 21.93
CA VAL A 31 -2.15 4.06 22.65
C VAL A 31 -3.67 3.93 22.89
N LYS A 32 -4.31 2.78 22.58
CA LYS A 32 -5.78 2.60 22.58
C LYS A 32 -6.51 3.67 21.75
N GLY A 33 -5.87 4.14 20.67
CA GLY A 33 -6.44 5.11 19.74
C GLY A 33 -7.44 4.49 18.77
N ARG A 34 -8.22 5.31 18.07
CA ARG A 34 -9.14 4.85 17.00
C ARG A 34 -8.33 4.39 15.79
N VAL A 35 -8.02 3.11 15.72
CA VAL A 35 -7.28 2.48 14.61
C VAL A 35 -8.08 2.31 13.32
N SER A 36 -9.41 2.42 13.39
CA SER A 36 -10.30 2.13 12.26
C SER A 36 -9.99 2.93 10.98
N SER A 37 -9.51 4.17 11.10
CA SER A 37 -9.17 4.98 9.92
C SER A 37 -7.89 4.52 9.22
N ALA A 38 -6.89 4.07 9.98
CA ALA A 38 -5.63 3.60 9.44
C ALA A 38 -5.77 2.18 8.87
N GLU A 39 -6.57 1.31 9.49
CA GLU A 39 -6.92 0.00 8.92
C GLU A 39 -7.64 0.12 7.58
N GLN A 40 -8.60 1.04 7.46
CA GLN A 40 -9.28 1.28 6.17
C GLN A 40 -8.33 1.77 5.08
N GLN A 41 -7.30 2.54 5.44
CA GLN A 41 -6.28 2.95 4.49
C GLN A 41 -5.41 1.76 4.07
N LEU A 42 -5.00 0.89 5.00
CA LEU A 42 -4.23 -0.31 4.67
C LEU A 42 -4.99 -1.23 3.71
N VAL A 43 -6.28 -1.47 3.96
CA VAL A 43 -7.13 -2.29 3.08
C VAL A 43 -7.24 -1.69 1.68
N ARG A 44 -7.34 -0.35 1.57
CA ARG A 44 -7.32 0.33 0.27
C ARG A 44 -5.98 0.14 -0.45
N LEU A 45 -4.88 0.36 0.26
CA LEU A 45 -3.53 0.20 -0.31
C LEU A 45 -3.28 -1.23 -0.77
N GLU A 46 -3.73 -2.25 -0.02
CA GLU A 46 -3.62 -3.64 -0.47
C GLU A 46 -4.38 -3.89 -1.77
N GLY A 47 -5.58 -3.31 -1.92
CA GLY A 47 -6.34 -3.36 -3.17
C GLY A 47 -5.57 -2.74 -4.34
N GLU A 48 -5.00 -1.55 -4.15
CA GLU A 48 -4.23 -0.87 -5.19
C GLU A 48 -2.94 -1.62 -5.55
N ILE A 49 -2.20 -2.13 -4.56
CA ILE A 49 -1.01 -2.96 -4.74
C ILE A 49 -1.35 -4.22 -5.55
N ALA A 50 -2.46 -4.88 -5.23
CA ALA A 50 -2.92 -6.07 -5.94
C ALA A 50 -3.30 -5.75 -7.39
N GLU A 51 -4.01 -4.65 -7.65
CA GLU A 51 -4.33 -4.20 -9.00
C GLU A 51 -3.09 -3.86 -9.82
N VAL A 52 -2.13 -3.12 -9.25
CA VAL A 52 -0.88 -2.76 -9.92
C VAL A 52 -0.06 -4.00 -10.22
N ARG A 53 0.03 -4.96 -9.29
CA ARG A 53 0.67 -6.26 -9.53
C ARG A 53 0.01 -7.04 -10.66
N LYS A 54 -1.32 -7.09 -10.69
CA LYS A 54 -2.06 -7.75 -11.76
C LYS A 54 -1.79 -7.10 -13.12
N LYS A 55 -1.75 -5.77 -13.18
CA LYS A 55 -1.37 -5.02 -14.39
C LYS A 55 0.06 -5.36 -14.80
N LEU A 56 1.01 -5.36 -13.86
CA LEU A 56 2.41 -5.73 -14.13
C LEU A 56 2.56 -7.15 -14.69
N GLU A 57 1.80 -8.10 -14.17
CA GLU A 57 1.77 -9.48 -14.65
C GLU A 57 1.25 -9.57 -16.10
N GLN A 58 0.30 -8.70 -16.49
CA GLN A 58 -0.14 -8.59 -17.90
C GLN A 58 0.90 -7.97 -18.84
N TYR A 59 1.92 -7.30 -18.30
CA TYR A 59 3.06 -6.76 -19.06
C TYR A 59 4.28 -7.69 -19.06
N GLN A 60 4.17 -8.89 -18.48
CA GLN A 60 5.22 -9.91 -18.42
C GLN A 60 5.15 -10.85 -19.62
#